data_AF-A0A539EPV6-F1
#
_entry.id   AF-A0A539EPV6-F1
#
_cell.length_a   1.000
_cell.length_b   1.000
_cell.length_c   1.000
_cell.angle_alpha   90.00
_cell.angle_beta   90.00
_cell.angle_gamma   90.00
#
_symmetry.space_group_name_H-M   'P 1'
#
loop_
_entity.id
_entity.type
_entity.pdbx_description
1 polymer ?
#
loop_
_entity_poly.entity_id
_entity_poly.type
_entity_poly.pdbx_seq_one_letter_code
_entity_poly.pdbx_strand_id
1 'polypeptide(L)'
;MRAAWLLPFLFAAPAAAQLAVPAARARAAVAAFAEARDARQTAALADYGLKPETVFVNCSGKPCPEERRREVLATLAGLLGRMPKLVAPARPPKLVWEDLPAGSPADGNSDGDGAITLYSPAGKDMSAILAHELAHTLEFIDRKTVADFMALRHDTPAYRDALAAFWVEVWRSRGPEEDDSRPLSPRARQLLGALRLPRRHGEDLHAAKSGREYWAVSVELVYIEWQAGRTEALEAFMNAEEEAFLRARM
;
A
#
# COMPACT_ATOMS: atom_id res chain seq x y z
N MET A 1 14.03 59.34 -64.51
CA MET A 1 12.78 58.67 -64.05
C MET A 1 12.96 58.37 -62.56
N ARG A 2 12.24 59.07 -61.67
CA ARG A 2 11.12 58.54 -60.85
C ARG A 2 11.53 57.27 -60.07
N ALA A 3 11.47 57.14 -58.75
CA ALA A 3 10.80 57.90 -57.70
C ALA A 3 11.43 57.58 -56.33
N ALA A 4 11.32 58.53 -55.41
CA ALA A 4 11.58 58.41 -53.98
C ALA A 4 10.66 57.40 -53.30
N TRP A 5 11.11 56.68 -52.27
CA TRP A 5 10.30 56.30 -51.09
C TRP A 5 11.19 56.20 -49.84
N LEU A 6 11.03 57.20 -48.97
CA LEU A 6 11.32 57.15 -47.54
C LEU A 6 10.30 56.24 -46.86
N LEU A 7 10.73 55.44 -45.87
CA LEU A 7 10.21 55.46 -44.49
C LEU A 7 10.82 54.33 -43.63
N PRO A 8 11.34 54.64 -42.43
CA PRO A 8 11.67 53.67 -41.40
C PRO A 8 10.47 53.46 -40.48
N PHE A 9 10.12 52.22 -40.12
CA PHE A 9 9.31 51.97 -38.93
C PHE A 9 9.81 50.73 -38.19
N LEU A 10 10.58 51.02 -37.14
CA LEU A 10 10.79 50.17 -35.99
C LEU A 10 9.42 49.85 -35.36
N PHE A 11 8.94 48.62 -35.50
CA PHE A 11 7.93 48.08 -34.59
C PHE A 11 8.67 47.48 -33.38
N ALA A 12 8.95 48.33 -32.39
CA ALA A 12 9.14 47.85 -31.03
C ALA A 12 7.76 47.47 -30.49
N ALA A 13 7.44 46.17 -30.49
CA ALA A 13 6.29 45.68 -29.76
C ALA A 13 6.51 45.93 -28.25
N PRO A 14 5.53 46.46 -27.50
CA PRO A 14 5.66 46.58 -26.05
C PRO A 14 5.53 45.18 -25.44
N ALA A 15 6.66 44.50 -25.26
CA ALA A 15 6.76 43.30 -24.44
C ALA A 15 6.74 43.68 -22.94
N ALA A 16 5.62 44.21 -22.45
CA ALA A 16 5.42 44.45 -21.02
C ALA A 16 3.94 44.59 -20.64
N ALA A 17 3.06 43.77 -21.21
CA ALA A 17 1.79 43.45 -20.53
C ALA A 17 2.04 42.27 -19.59
N GLN A 18 2.90 42.47 -18.58
CA GLN A 18 2.99 41.56 -17.44
C GLN A 18 1.63 41.59 -16.76
N LEU A 19 0.89 40.49 -16.88
CA LEU A 19 -0.35 40.22 -16.16
C LEU A 19 -0.08 40.34 -14.66
N ALA A 20 -0.24 41.54 -14.12
CA ALA A 20 -0.36 41.76 -12.69
C ALA A 20 -1.68 41.13 -12.25
N VAL A 21 -1.67 39.81 -12.06
CA VAL A 21 -2.70 39.16 -11.26
C VAL A 21 -2.65 39.89 -9.91
N PRO A 22 -3.72 40.60 -9.51
CA PRO A 22 -3.71 41.32 -8.25
C PRO A 22 -3.31 40.33 -7.15
N ALA A 23 -2.35 40.69 -6.30
CA ALA A 23 -1.85 39.79 -5.25
C ALA A 23 -2.97 39.16 -4.41
N ALA A 24 -4.12 39.86 -4.28
CA ALA A 24 -5.34 39.34 -3.68
C ALA A 24 -5.96 38.13 -4.42
N ARG A 25 -6.01 38.15 -5.77
CA ARG A 25 -6.49 37.01 -6.58
C ARG A 25 -5.54 35.82 -6.49
N ALA A 26 -4.22 36.06 -6.47
CA ALA A 26 -3.23 35.01 -6.29
C ALA A 26 -3.37 34.35 -4.90
N ARG A 27 -3.51 35.14 -3.83
CA ARG A 27 -3.73 34.62 -2.47
C ARG A 27 -5.03 33.82 -2.35
N ALA A 28 -6.13 34.31 -2.94
CA ALA A 28 -7.41 33.61 -2.95
C ALA A 28 -7.33 32.27 -3.70
N ALA A 29 -6.62 32.22 -4.83
CA ALA A 29 -6.42 30.98 -5.58
C ALA A 29 -5.58 29.95 -4.79
N VAL A 30 -4.53 30.40 -4.08
CA VAL A 30 -3.72 29.52 -3.21
C VAL A 30 -4.56 28.97 -2.06
N ALA A 31 -5.38 29.81 -1.41
CA ALA A 31 -6.27 29.37 -0.33
C ALA A 31 -7.30 28.34 -0.83
N ALA A 32 -7.97 28.61 -1.96
CA ALA A 32 -8.94 27.69 -2.55
C ALA A 32 -8.30 26.35 -2.96
N PHE A 33 -7.05 26.38 -3.45
CA PHE A 33 -6.31 25.16 -3.77
C PHE A 33 -5.97 24.35 -2.51
N ALA A 34 -5.58 25.02 -1.43
CA ALA A 34 -5.32 24.37 -0.14
C ALA A 34 -6.62 23.73 0.42
N GLU A 35 -7.74 24.45 0.43
CA GLU A 35 -9.04 23.92 0.87
C GLU A 35 -9.49 22.71 0.03
N ALA A 36 -9.36 22.79 -1.30
CA ALA A 36 -9.71 21.68 -2.18
C ALA A 36 -8.81 20.45 -1.96
N ARG A 37 -7.52 20.66 -1.65
CA ARG A 37 -6.58 19.58 -1.30
C ARG A 37 -6.98 18.92 0.02
N ASP A 38 -7.24 19.72 1.05
CA ASP A 38 -7.61 19.22 2.38
C ASP A 38 -8.94 18.45 2.33
N ALA A 39 -9.90 18.93 1.55
CA ALA A 39 -11.17 18.24 1.31
C ALA A 39 -10.98 16.87 0.64
N ARG A 40 -10.10 16.77 -0.38
CA ARG A 40 -9.77 15.48 -1.03
C ARG A 40 -9.07 14.52 -0.09
N GLN A 41 -8.16 15.01 0.74
CA GLN A 41 -7.47 14.19 1.73
C GLN A 41 -8.44 13.62 2.77
N THR A 42 -9.36 14.47 3.24
CA THR A 42 -10.39 14.08 4.20
C THR A 42 -11.35 13.05 3.59
N ALA A 43 -11.73 13.23 2.33
CA ALA A 43 -12.57 12.26 1.62
C ALA A 43 -11.89 10.88 1.49
N ALA A 44 -10.60 10.84 1.11
CA ALA A 44 -9.87 9.57 0.99
C ALA A 44 -9.73 8.83 2.33
N LEU A 45 -9.57 9.55 3.44
CA LEU A 45 -9.60 8.95 4.79
C LEU A 45 -11.00 8.41 5.12
N ALA A 46 -12.04 9.19 4.81
CA ALA A 46 -13.42 8.86 5.12
C ALA A 46 -13.93 7.62 4.38
N ASP A 47 -13.47 7.38 3.15
CA ASP A 47 -13.75 6.16 2.38
C ASP A 47 -13.31 4.89 3.13
N TYR A 48 -12.31 5.02 4.00
CA TYR A 48 -11.78 3.97 4.88
C TYR A 48 -12.21 4.18 6.33
N GLY A 49 -13.28 4.93 6.60
CA GLY A 49 -13.80 5.18 7.95
C GLY A 49 -12.86 5.95 8.89
N LEU A 50 -11.73 6.43 8.39
CA LEU A 50 -10.76 7.20 9.17
C LEU A 50 -11.14 8.68 9.18
N LYS A 51 -10.74 9.35 10.25
CA LYS A 51 -10.80 10.80 10.37
C LYS A 51 -9.42 11.33 10.75
N PRO A 52 -9.08 12.59 10.45
CA PRO A 52 -7.78 13.14 10.83
C PRO A 52 -7.45 12.97 12.32
N GLU A 53 -8.44 13.02 13.21
CA GLU A 53 -8.28 12.83 14.65
C GLU A 53 -8.07 11.37 15.09
N THR A 54 -8.39 10.38 14.24
CA THR A 54 -8.12 8.96 14.51
C THR A 54 -6.80 8.48 13.90
N VAL A 55 -6.07 9.37 13.23
CA VAL A 55 -4.73 9.14 12.70
C VAL A 55 -3.69 9.79 13.63
N PHE A 56 -2.88 8.96 14.26
CA PHE A 56 -1.83 9.36 15.19
C PHE A 56 -0.48 9.28 14.49
N VAL A 57 0.29 10.36 14.53
CA VAL A 57 1.61 10.42 13.87
C VAL A 57 2.68 10.65 14.91
N ASN A 58 3.56 9.67 15.07
CA ASN A 58 4.60 9.63 16.08
C ASN A 58 5.98 9.73 15.45
N CYS A 59 6.87 10.50 16.06
CA CYS A 59 8.25 10.73 15.68
C CYS A 59 9.12 10.28 16.86
N SER A 60 9.75 9.10 16.74
CA SER A 60 10.55 8.51 17.83
C SER A 60 9.76 8.33 19.14
N GLY A 61 8.54 7.77 19.05
CA GLY A 61 7.70 7.43 20.21
C GLY A 61 7.01 8.62 20.88
N LYS A 62 7.00 9.80 20.25
CA LYS A 62 6.27 11.00 20.71
C LYS A 62 5.45 11.59 19.56
N PRO A 63 4.37 12.35 19.82
CA PRO A 63 3.65 13.04 18.76
C PRO A 63 4.58 13.91 17.90
N CYS A 64 4.46 13.79 16.58
CA CYS A 64 5.22 14.62 15.64
C CYS A 64 4.77 16.10 15.71
N PRO A 65 5.62 17.04 15.26
CA PRO A 65 5.19 18.41 14.98
C PRO A 65 4.02 18.45 13.98
N GLU A 66 3.12 19.43 14.11
CA GLU A 66 1.89 19.52 13.30
C GLU A 66 2.15 19.61 11.79
N GLU A 67 3.26 20.24 11.37
CA GLU A 67 3.68 20.26 9.97
C GLU A 67 3.92 18.85 9.44
N ARG A 68 4.69 18.03 10.19
CA ARG A 68 4.96 16.63 9.82
C ARG A 68 3.69 15.78 9.84
N ARG A 69 2.80 16.02 10.82
CA ARG A 69 1.50 15.34 10.88
C ARG A 69 0.68 15.62 9.60
N ARG A 70 0.63 16.86 9.12
CA ARG A 70 -0.07 17.21 7.87
C ARG A 70 0.54 16.54 6.64
N GLU A 71 1.86 16.44 6.56
CA GLU A 71 2.54 15.71 5.48
C GLU A 71 2.20 14.22 5.47
N VAL A 72 2.18 13.60 6.65
CA VAL A 72 1.81 12.18 6.79
C VAL A 72 0.35 11.96 6.44
N LEU A 73 -0.58 12.82 6.90
CA LEU A 73 -1.99 12.75 6.49
C LEU A 73 -2.15 12.86 4.97
N ALA A 74 -1.41 13.76 4.33
CA ALA A 74 -1.40 13.90 2.88
C ALA A 74 -0.90 12.63 2.18
N THR A 75 0.17 12.03 2.71
CA THR A 75 0.77 10.80 2.20
C THR A 75 -0.20 9.64 2.34
N LEU A 76 -0.80 9.47 3.53
CA LEU A 76 -1.77 8.43 3.82
C LEU A 76 -3.01 8.55 2.93
N ALA A 77 -3.57 9.75 2.76
CA ALA A 77 -4.68 9.96 1.84
C ALA A 77 -4.32 9.57 0.40
N GLY A 78 -3.09 9.88 -0.06
CA GLY A 78 -2.60 9.46 -1.37
C GLY A 78 -2.38 7.95 -1.49
N LEU A 79 -2.02 7.26 -0.41
CA LEU A 79 -1.93 5.80 -0.35
C LEU A 79 -3.33 5.17 -0.44
N LEU A 80 -4.25 5.61 0.43
CA LEU A 80 -5.64 5.12 0.47
C LEU A 80 -6.40 5.38 -0.82
N GLY A 81 -6.18 6.53 -1.46
CA GLY A 81 -6.80 6.84 -2.76
C GLY A 81 -6.35 5.93 -3.91
N ARG A 82 -5.27 5.15 -3.72
CA ARG A 82 -4.79 4.13 -4.67
C ARG A 82 -5.15 2.72 -4.25
N MET A 83 -5.70 2.52 -3.06
CA MET A 83 -6.06 1.18 -2.57
C MET A 83 -7.27 0.63 -3.34
N PRO A 84 -7.31 -0.68 -3.59
CA PRO A 84 -8.39 -1.31 -4.32
C PRO A 84 -9.69 -1.29 -3.53
N LYS A 85 -10.83 -1.35 -4.23
CA LYS A 85 -12.14 -1.32 -3.56
C LYS A 85 -12.36 -2.50 -2.61
N LEU A 86 -11.68 -3.63 -2.86
CA LEU A 86 -11.69 -4.80 -1.99
C LEU A 86 -11.45 -4.45 -0.51
N VAL A 87 -10.48 -3.57 -0.23
CA VAL A 87 -10.07 -3.27 1.16
C VAL A 87 -10.74 -2.02 1.74
N ALA A 88 -11.54 -1.29 0.96
CA ALA A 88 -12.28 -0.13 1.44
C ALA A 88 -13.21 -0.43 2.65
N PRO A 89 -13.91 -1.58 2.72
CA PRO A 89 -14.77 -1.90 3.86
C PRO A 89 -14.02 -2.17 5.17
N ALA A 90 -12.68 -2.28 5.17
CA ALA A 90 -11.88 -2.56 6.36
C ALA A 90 -12.15 -1.58 7.51
N ARG A 91 -12.33 -0.30 7.19
CA ARG A 91 -12.71 0.77 8.14
C ARG A 91 -12.02 0.70 9.51
N PRO A 92 -10.67 0.72 9.58
CA PRO A 92 -9.95 0.61 10.84
C PRO A 92 -10.37 1.72 11.82
N PRO A 93 -10.59 1.41 13.11
CA PRO A 93 -11.02 2.41 14.10
C PRO A 93 -9.95 3.46 14.37
N LYS A 94 -8.68 3.11 14.14
CA LYS A 94 -7.50 3.93 14.41
C LYS A 94 -6.36 3.55 13.47
N LEU A 95 -5.55 4.53 13.10
CA LEU A 95 -4.27 4.31 12.42
C LEU A 95 -3.14 5.06 13.15
N VAL A 96 -2.04 4.36 13.43
CA VAL A 96 -0.81 4.93 13.98
C VAL A 96 0.26 4.89 12.89
N TRP A 97 0.92 6.01 12.68
CA TRP A 97 2.07 6.15 11.81
C TRP A 97 3.30 6.45 12.66
N GLU A 98 4.21 5.50 12.76
CA GLU A 98 5.51 5.66 13.40
C GLU A 98 6.54 6.09 12.33
N ASP A 99 6.96 7.33 12.39
CA ASP A 99 7.95 7.91 11.49
C ASP A 99 9.36 7.48 11.91
N LEU A 100 10.00 6.70 11.03
CA LEU A 100 11.31 6.10 11.28
C LEU A 100 12.41 6.74 10.41
N PRO A 101 13.67 6.73 10.87
CA PRO A 101 14.80 7.13 10.06
C PRO A 101 14.89 6.35 8.74
N ALA A 102 15.50 6.96 7.73
CA ALA A 102 15.80 6.26 6.47
C ALA A 102 16.72 5.05 6.75
N GLY A 103 16.46 3.94 6.06
CA GLY A 103 17.20 2.68 6.23
C GLY A 103 16.66 1.77 7.34
N SER A 104 15.73 2.24 8.18
CA SER A 104 14.95 1.35 9.05
C SER A 104 14.11 0.36 8.22
N PRO A 105 13.80 -0.83 8.76
CA PRO A 105 12.83 -1.73 8.14
C PRO A 105 11.44 -1.06 8.15
N ALA A 106 10.72 -1.21 7.04
CA ALA A 106 9.31 -0.84 6.97
C ALA A 106 8.48 -2.03 7.44
N ASP A 107 7.48 -1.77 8.26
CA ASP A 107 6.65 -2.82 8.86
C ASP A 107 5.22 -2.34 9.12
N GLY A 108 4.33 -3.30 9.34
CA GLY A 108 2.92 -3.09 9.64
C GLY A 108 2.45 -4.02 10.74
N ASN A 109 1.43 -3.60 11.47
CA ASN A 109 0.70 -4.47 12.36
C ASN A 109 -0.76 -4.03 12.47
N SER A 110 -1.63 -5.00 12.61
CA SER A 110 -3.05 -4.82 12.90
C SER A 110 -3.39 -5.62 14.15
N ASP A 111 -3.94 -4.94 15.14
CA ASP A 111 -4.34 -5.60 16.38
C ASP A 111 -5.71 -6.31 16.24
N GLY A 112 -6.11 -7.03 17.29
CA GLY A 112 -7.37 -7.77 17.32
C GLY A 112 -8.62 -6.88 17.25
N ASP A 113 -8.49 -5.57 17.45
CA ASP A 113 -9.55 -4.59 17.31
C ASP A 113 -9.55 -3.92 15.92
N GLY A 114 -8.62 -4.34 15.04
CA GLY A 114 -8.46 -3.85 13.68
C GLY A 114 -7.76 -2.51 13.57
N ALA A 115 -7.15 -1.99 14.66
CA ALA A 115 -6.34 -0.79 14.60
C ALA A 115 -5.01 -1.09 13.91
N ILE A 116 -4.59 -0.19 13.02
CA ILE A 116 -3.39 -0.37 12.20
C ILE A 116 -2.25 0.47 12.77
N THR A 117 -1.05 -0.10 12.84
CA THR A 117 0.20 0.63 13.07
C THR A 117 1.12 0.42 11.89
N LEU A 118 1.65 1.51 11.33
CA LEU A 118 2.62 1.50 10.25
C LEU A 118 3.94 2.05 10.76
N TYR A 119 5.00 1.27 10.63
CA TYR A 119 6.37 1.68 10.89
C TYR A 119 6.98 2.12 9.57
N SER A 120 7.05 3.43 9.34
CA SER A 120 7.36 4.02 8.04
C SER A 120 8.71 4.73 8.04
N PRO A 121 9.75 4.10 7.46
CA PRO A 121 11.02 4.76 7.19
C PRO A 121 10.85 5.91 6.19
N ALA A 122 11.59 6.99 6.41
CA ALA A 122 11.57 8.14 5.50
C ALA A 122 11.83 7.73 4.04
N GLY A 123 10.93 8.15 3.14
CA GLY A 123 11.04 7.92 1.69
C GLY A 123 10.66 6.52 1.21
N LYS A 124 10.12 5.65 2.07
CA LYS A 124 9.59 4.34 1.65
C LYS A 124 8.13 4.44 1.22
N ASP A 125 7.78 3.69 0.17
CA ASP A 125 6.36 3.50 -0.19
C ASP A 125 5.75 2.44 0.73
N MET A 126 4.74 2.86 1.48
CA MET A 126 4.04 2.01 2.46
C MET A 126 2.80 1.34 1.84
N SER A 127 2.58 1.47 0.54
CA SER A 127 1.36 1.02 -0.14
C SER A 127 1.07 -0.48 0.04
N ALA A 128 2.06 -1.34 -0.20
CA ALA A 128 1.90 -2.78 -0.02
C ALA A 128 1.60 -3.16 1.43
N ILE A 129 2.37 -2.62 2.38
CA ILE A 129 2.16 -2.88 3.81
C ILE A 129 0.77 -2.39 4.25
N LEU A 130 0.34 -1.21 3.80
CA LEU A 130 -0.99 -0.72 4.11
C LEU A 130 -2.10 -1.62 3.52
N ALA A 131 -1.93 -2.12 2.29
CA ALA A 131 -2.88 -3.07 1.70
C ALA A 131 -2.96 -4.37 2.52
N HIS A 132 -1.81 -4.87 2.98
CA HIS A 132 -1.69 -6.02 3.87
C HIS A 132 -2.45 -5.80 5.19
N GLU A 133 -2.19 -4.70 5.89
CA GLU A 133 -2.85 -4.42 7.17
C GLU A 133 -4.35 -4.16 7.03
N LEU A 134 -4.78 -3.50 5.94
CA LEU A 134 -6.20 -3.34 5.65
C LEU A 134 -6.87 -4.69 5.35
N ALA A 135 -6.17 -5.64 4.72
CA ALA A 135 -6.69 -6.98 4.48
C ALA A 135 -6.91 -7.73 5.80
N HIS A 136 -5.98 -7.61 6.75
CA HIS A 136 -6.17 -8.12 8.12
C HIS A 136 -7.38 -7.50 8.81
N THR A 137 -7.56 -6.18 8.72
CA THR A 137 -8.75 -5.54 9.29
C THR A 137 -10.03 -6.02 8.59
N LEU A 138 -10.01 -6.22 7.27
CA LEU A 138 -11.16 -6.71 6.51
C LEU A 138 -11.61 -8.12 6.95
N GLU A 139 -10.69 -8.98 7.37
CA GLU A 139 -11.02 -10.31 7.89
C GLU A 139 -12.05 -10.24 9.03
N PHE A 140 -11.97 -9.23 9.88
CA PHE A 140 -12.93 -9.06 10.98
C PHE A 140 -14.30 -8.56 10.53
N ILE A 141 -14.35 -7.83 9.42
CA ILE A 141 -15.56 -7.17 8.91
C ILE A 141 -16.33 -8.05 7.92
N ASP A 142 -15.62 -8.67 6.97
CA ASP A 142 -16.18 -9.50 5.90
C ASP A 142 -15.56 -10.90 5.90
N ARG A 143 -15.83 -11.63 6.99
CA ARG A 143 -15.41 -13.03 7.16
C ARG A 143 -15.86 -13.93 6.02
N LYS A 144 -16.99 -13.62 5.36
CA LYS A 144 -17.51 -14.45 4.28
C LYS A 144 -16.62 -14.33 3.04
N THR A 145 -16.27 -13.12 2.62
CA THR A 145 -15.37 -12.92 1.47
C THR A 145 -14.01 -13.60 1.72
N VAL A 146 -13.47 -13.48 2.94
CA VAL A 146 -12.22 -14.18 3.30
C VAL A 146 -12.41 -15.70 3.25
N ALA A 147 -13.46 -16.24 3.88
CA ALA A 147 -13.72 -17.68 3.87
C ALA A 147 -13.91 -18.24 2.45
N ASP A 148 -14.65 -17.53 1.58
CA ASP A 148 -14.86 -17.91 0.19
C ASP A 148 -13.52 -17.97 -0.57
N PHE A 149 -12.62 -17.00 -0.34
CA PHE A 149 -11.28 -17.01 -0.92
C PHE A 149 -10.43 -18.17 -0.39
N MET A 150 -10.40 -18.37 0.93
CA MET A 150 -9.60 -19.43 1.57
C MET A 150 -10.05 -20.83 1.12
N ALA A 151 -11.35 -21.01 0.86
CA ALA A 151 -11.91 -22.26 0.37
C ALA A 151 -11.45 -22.64 -1.04
N LEU A 152 -10.96 -21.69 -1.85
CA LEU A 152 -10.42 -21.98 -3.19
C LEU A 152 -9.20 -22.90 -3.15
N ARG A 153 -8.39 -22.80 -2.08
CA ARG A 153 -7.17 -23.60 -1.95
C ARG A 153 -6.72 -23.82 -0.53
N HIS A 154 -6.48 -22.74 0.23
CA HIS A 154 -5.83 -22.81 1.54
C HIS A 154 -6.52 -23.80 2.49
N ASP A 155 -7.85 -23.79 2.50
CA ASP A 155 -8.65 -24.60 3.40
C ASP A 155 -8.97 -26.00 2.88
N THR A 156 -8.47 -26.35 1.69
CA THR A 156 -8.61 -27.71 1.16
C THR A 156 -7.71 -28.69 1.93
N PRO A 157 -8.14 -29.94 2.19
CA PRO A 157 -7.31 -30.93 2.86
C PRO A 157 -5.96 -31.16 2.17
N ALA A 158 -5.97 -31.24 0.83
CA ALA A 158 -4.76 -31.46 0.04
C ALA A 158 -3.72 -30.36 0.23
N TYR A 159 -4.15 -29.09 0.30
CA TYR A 159 -3.22 -27.98 0.53
C TYR A 159 -2.69 -27.97 1.96
N ARG A 160 -3.54 -28.24 2.96
CA ARG A 160 -3.12 -28.32 4.37
C ARG A 160 -2.10 -29.43 4.60
N ASP A 161 -2.29 -30.59 4.00
CA ASP A 161 -1.33 -31.71 4.07
C ASP A 161 0.01 -31.33 3.43
N ALA A 162 -0.02 -30.66 2.28
CA ALA A 162 1.19 -30.18 1.61
C ALA A 162 1.93 -29.11 2.43
N LEU A 163 1.19 -28.18 3.04
CA LEU A 163 1.74 -27.14 3.91
C LEU A 163 2.35 -27.73 5.19
N ALA A 164 1.71 -28.73 5.79
CA ALA A 164 2.27 -29.45 6.94
C ALA A 164 3.56 -30.19 6.57
N ALA A 165 3.60 -30.87 5.42
CA ALA A 165 4.82 -31.53 4.93
C ALA A 165 5.96 -30.54 4.68
N PHE A 166 5.64 -29.35 4.17
CA PHE A 166 6.60 -28.25 4.04
C PHE A 166 7.16 -27.82 5.41
N TRP A 167 6.31 -27.55 6.39
CA TRP A 167 6.75 -27.13 7.73
C TRP A 167 7.62 -28.15 8.46
N VAL A 168 7.37 -29.45 8.27
CA VAL A 168 8.26 -30.51 8.77
C VAL A 168 9.68 -30.35 8.23
N GLU A 169 9.84 -30.03 6.94
CA GLU A 169 11.15 -29.82 6.31
C GLU A 169 11.80 -28.49 6.74
N VAL A 170 11.00 -27.44 6.95
CA VAL A 170 11.49 -26.18 7.53
C VAL A 170 12.04 -26.44 8.92
N TRP A 171 11.28 -27.08 9.82
CA TRP A 171 11.74 -27.36 11.19
C TRP A 171 12.95 -28.29 11.24
N ARG A 172 13.08 -29.23 10.30
CA ARG A 172 14.30 -30.04 10.17
C ARG A 172 15.55 -29.22 9.85
N SER A 173 15.41 -28.14 9.09
CA SER A 173 16.55 -27.32 8.64
C SER A 173 16.81 -26.08 9.51
N ARG A 174 15.76 -25.43 10.01
CA ARG A 174 15.82 -24.19 10.81
C ARG A 174 15.54 -24.39 12.30
N GLY A 175 15.11 -25.58 12.71
CA GLY A 175 14.60 -25.81 14.06
C GLY A 175 13.17 -25.30 14.24
N PRO A 176 12.54 -25.59 15.39
CA PRO A 176 11.16 -25.20 15.70
C PRO A 176 10.97 -23.69 15.91
N GLU A 177 12.06 -22.96 16.21
CA GLU A 177 12.05 -21.50 16.36
C GLU A 177 12.21 -20.75 15.03
N GLU A 178 12.30 -21.49 13.91
CA GLU A 178 12.43 -20.90 12.56
C GLU A 178 13.59 -19.91 12.46
N ASP A 179 14.81 -20.33 12.84
CA ASP A 179 16.02 -19.50 12.72
C ASP A 179 16.22 -19.05 11.26
N ASP A 180 15.72 -17.84 10.95
CA ASP A 180 15.71 -17.25 9.61
C ASP A 180 17.12 -16.96 9.08
N SER A 181 18.15 -17.02 9.94
CA SER A 181 19.55 -16.95 9.51
C SER A 181 19.99 -18.21 8.77
N ARG A 182 19.26 -19.33 8.92
CA ARG A 182 19.56 -20.59 8.25
C ARG A 182 18.82 -20.68 6.90
N PRO A 183 19.50 -21.06 5.81
CA PRO A 183 18.82 -21.25 4.53
C PRO A 183 17.85 -22.43 4.58
N LEU A 184 16.81 -22.37 3.75
CA LEU A 184 15.92 -23.53 3.55
C LEU A 184 16.69 -24.71 2.95
N SER A 185 16.34 -25.93 3.37
CA SER A 185 16.85 -27.15 2.72
C SER A 185 16.41 -27.21 1.25
N PRO A 186 17.16 -27.92 0.36
CA PRO A 186 16.73 -28.12 -1.03
C PRO A 186 15.32 -28.72 -1.13
N ARG A 187 14.96 -29.63 -0.22
CA ARG A 187 13.62 -30.22 -0.16
C ARG A 187 12.56 -29.19 0.26
N ALA A 188 12.83 -28.37 1.26
CA ALA A 188 11.92 -27.30 1.68
C ALA A 188 11.68 -26.29 0.54
N ARG A 189 12.72 -25.89 -0.20
CA ARG A 189 12.59 -25.03 -1.39
C ARG A 189 11.73 -25.67 -2.48
N GLN A 190 11.93 -26.96 -2.75
CA GLN A 190 11.13 -27.70 -3.73
C GLN A 190 9.64 -27.71 -3.33
N LEU A 191 9.35 -27.99 -2.05
CA LEU A 191 7.98 -27.98 -1.52
C LEU A 191 7.38 -26.57 -1.57
N LEU A 192 8.14 -25.54 -1.18
CA LEU A 192 7.71 -24.14 -1.26
C LEU A 192 7.38 -23.69 -2.70
N GLY A 193 8.14 -24.19 -3.69
CA GLY A 193 7.85 -23.99 -5.11
C GLY A 193 6.54 -24.68 -5.53
N ALA A 194 6.34 -25.93 -5.12
CA ALA A 194 5.14 -26.70 -5.44
C ALA A 194 3.87 -26.13 -4.79
N LEU A 195 3.99 -25.54 -3.58
CA LEU A 195 2.87 -24.92 -2.88
C LEU A 195 2.30 -23.71 -3.61
N ARG A 196 3.09 -23.00 -4.43
CA ARG A 196 2.71 -21.69 -5.00
C ARG A 196 2.07 -20.80 -3.93
N LEU A 197 2.79 -20.62 -2.83
CA LEU A 197 2.38 -19.77 -1.72
C LEU A 197 2.51 -18.30 -2.14
N PRO A 198 1.52 -17.43 -1.90
CA PRO A 198 1.64 -15.98 -2.13
C PRO A 198 2.86 -15.42 -1.40
N ARG A 199 3.74 -14.69 -2.10
CA ARG A 199 4.96 -14.12 -1.52
C ARG A 199 5.61 -13.06 -2.41
N ARG A 200 6.36 -12.14 -1.80
CA ARG A 200 7.11 -11.08 -2.52
C ARG A 200 8.40 -11.59 -3.17
N HIS A 201 9.07 -12.54 -2.52
CA HIS A 201 10.36 -13.07 -2.96
C HIS A 201 10.51 -14.56 -2.62
N GLY A 202 11.55 -15.19 -3.19
CA GLY A 202 11.62 -16.65 -3.33
C GLY A 202 11.53 -17.49 -2.04
N GLU A 203 12.03 -16.98 -0.91
CA GLU A 203 12.03 -17.68 0.39
C GLU A 203 11.20 -16.97 1.47
N ASP A 204 10.33 -16.03 1.10
CA ASP A 204 9.40 -15.43 2.05
C ASP A 204 8.35 -16.46 2.49
N LEU A 205 8.30 -16.72 3.80
CA LEU A 205 7.42 -17.70 4.44
C LEU A 205 6.22 -17.06 5.15
N HIS A 206 6.07 -15.73 5.06
CA HIS A 206 5.09 -15.00 5.87
C HIS A 206 3.67 -15.54 5.67
N ALA A 207 3.24 -15.75 4.43
CA ALA A 207 1.93 -16.34 4.10
C ALA A 207 1.75 -17.80 4.56
N ALA A 208 2.82 -18.53 4.89
CA ALA A 208 2.75 -19.91 5.36
C ALA A 208 2.48 -20.01 6.87
N LYS A 209 2.65 -18.91 7.61
CA LYS A 209 2.55 -18.88 9.08
C LYS A 209 1.12 -19.07 9.58
N SER A 210 0.13 -18.55 8.85
CA SER A 210 -1.28 -18.70 9.20
C SER A 210 -2.19 -18.43 8.00
N GLY A 211 -3.46 -18.84 8.11
CA GLY A 211 -4.47 -18.49 7.11
C GLY A 211 -4.73 -16.98 7.02
N ARG A 212 -4.56 -16.26 8.13
CA ARG A 212 -4.66 -14.80 8.20
C ARG A 212 -3.57 -14.13 7.37
N GLU A 213 -2.31 -14.55 7.54
CA GLU A 213 -1.21 -14.04 6.71
C GLU A 213 -1.33 -14.47 5.25
N TYR A 214 -1.81 -15.68 5.00
CA TYR A 214 -2.08 -16.14 3.64
C TYR A 214 -3.05 -15.22 2.90
N TRP A 215 -4.15 -14.83 3.57
CA TRP A 215 -5.11 -13.86 3.04
C TRP A 215 -4.46 -12.49 2.77
N ALA A 216 -3.80 -11.92 3.78
CA ALA A 216 -3.24 -10.57 3.67
C ALA A 216 -2.14 -10.46 2.61
N VAL A 217 -1.22 -11.44 2.54
CA VAL A 217 -0.18 -11.50 1.51
C VAL A 217 -0.77 -11.74 0.13
N SER A 218 -1.89 -12.46 0.00
CA SER A 218 -2.58 -12.61 -1.29
C SER A 218 -3.11 -11.28 -1.82
N VAL A 219 -3.81 -10.52 -0.97
CA VAL A 219 -4.32 -9.19 -1.33
C VAL A 219 -3.19 -8.25 -1.71
N GLU A 220 -2.13 -8.24 -0.90
CA GLU A 220 -0.94 -7.44 -1.11
C GLU A 220 -0.23 -7.77 -2.44
N LEU A 221 -0.04 -9.06 -2.75
CA LEU A 221 0.61 -9.48 -3.98
C LEU A 221 -0.17 -9.04 -5.21
N VAL A 222 -1.50 -9.22 -5.21
CA VAL A 222 -2.36 -8.74 -6.30
C VAL A 222 -2.32 -7.22 -6.41
N TYR A 223 -2.30 -6.50 -5.29
CA TYR A 223 -2.16 -5.05 -5.29
C TYR A 223 -0.86 -4.59 -5.94
N ILE A 224 0.29 -5.17 -5.56
CA ILE A 224 1.61 -4.83 -6.11
C ILE A 224 1.62 -5.04 -7.62
N GLU A 225 1.17 -6.21 -8.09
CA GLU A 225 1.21 -6.57 -9.50
C GLU A 225 0.18 -5.77 -10.32
N TRP A 226 -0.99 -5.45 -9.75
CA TRP A 226 -1.95 -4.53 -10.36
C TRP A 226 -1.37 -3.12 -10.54
N GLN A 227 -0.75 -2.54 -9.51
CA GLN A 227 -0.09 -1.23 -9.61
C GLN A 227 1.05 -1.22 -10.63
N ALA A 228 1.80 -2.32 -10.72
CA ALA A 228 2.91 -2.45 -11.66
C ALA A 228 2.46 -2.77 -13.10
N GLY A 229 1.19 -3.14 -13.31
CA GLY A 229 0.70 -3.63 -14.60
C GLY A 229 1.34 -4.96 -15.01
N ARG A 230 1.69 -5.82 -14.04
CA ARG A 230 2.38 -7.11 -14.25
C ARG A 230 1.51 -8.28 -13.76
N THR A 231 1.89 -9.49 -14.19
CA THR A 231 1.24 -10.76 -13.79
C THR A 231 2.23 -11.83 -13.36
N GLU A 232 3.54 -11.64 -13.58
CA GLU A 232 4.56 -12.67 -13.45
C GLU A 232 4.60 -13.29 -12.05
N ALA A 233 4.51 -12.45 -11.01
CA ALA A 233 4.53 -12.95 -9.63
C ALA A 233 3.24 -13.67 -9.25
N LEU A 234 2.10 -13.28 -9.83
CA LEU A 234 0.82 -13.96 -9.64
C LEU A 234 0.85 -15.35 -10.29
N GLU A 235 1.34 -15.43 -11.53
CA GLU A 235 1.51 -16.69 -12.24
C GLU A 235 2.51 -17.62 -11.53
N ALA A 236 3.51 -17.07 -10.82
CA ALA A 236 4.43 -17.89 -10.03
C ALA A 236 3.81 -18.37 -8.71
N PHE A 237 3.09 -17.50 -8.00
CA PHE A 237 2.79 -17.67 -6.57
C PHE A 237 1.31 -17.71 -6.19
N MET A 238 0.39 -17.64 -7.15
CA MET A 238 -1.05 -17.67 -6.91
C MET A 238 -1.74 -18.55 -7.95
N ASN A 239 -2.79 -19.29 -7.57
CA ASN A 239 -3.55 -20.05 -8.57
C ASN A 239 -4.50 -19.13 -9.36
N ALA A 240 -4.98 -19.58 -10.51
CA ALA A 240 -5.80 -18.75 -11.39
C ALA A 240 -7.17 -18.38 -10.78
N GLU A 241 -7.74 -19.22 -9.92
CA GLU A 241 -9.04 -18.98 -9.28
C GLU A 241 -8.94 -17.90 -8.19
N GLU A 242 -7.89 -17.94 -7.36
CA GLU A 242 -7.55 -16.94 -6.36
C GLU A 242 -7.26 -15.59 -7.02
N GLU A 243 -6.47 -15.58 -8.09
CA GLU A 243 -6.18 -14.37 -8.86
C GLU A 243 -7.47 -13.77 -9.43
N ALA A 244 -8.30 -14.59 -10.08
CA ALA A 244 -9.57 -14.14 -10.64
C ALA A 244 -10.50 -13.59 -9.54
N PHE A 245 -10.56 -14.26 -8.39
CA PHE A 245 -11.36 -13.82 -7.25
C PHE A 245 -10.95 -12.43 -6.76
N LEU A 246 -9.65 -12.21 -6.58
CA LEU A 246 -9.12 -10.94 -6.07
C LEU A 246 -9.22 -9.85 -7.13
N ARG A 247 -8.81 -10.11 -8.38
CA ARG A 247 -8.88 -9.14 -9.48
C ARG A 247 -10.28 -8.63 -9.77
N ALA A 248 -11.30 -9.47 -9.63
CA ALA A 248 -12.69 -9.04 -9.80
C ALA A 248 -13.14 -8.00 -8.76
N ARG A 249 -12.33 -7.77 -7.71
CA ARG A 249 -12.61 -6.87 -6.59
C ARG A 249 -11.57 -5.75 -6.45
N MET A 250 -10.57 -5.68 -7.32
CA MET A 250 -9.57 -4.60 -7.37
C MET A 250 -10.16 -3.35 -8.03
#